data_AF-A0A366B1B1-F1
#
_entry.id   AF-A0A366B1B1-F1
#
_cell.length_a   1.000
_cell.length_b   1.000
_cell.length_c   1.000
_cell.angle_alpha   90.00
_cell.angle_beta   90.00
_cell.angle_gamma   90.00
#
_symmetry.space_group_name_H-M   'P 1'
#
loop_
_entity.id
_entity.type
_entity.pdbx_description
1 polymer ?
#
loop_
_entity_poly.entity_id
_entity_poly.type
_entity_poly.pdbx_seq_one_letter_code
_entity_poly.pdbx_strand_id
1 'polypeptide(L)'
;MKTETLKINITQRILNINDNKILSKIAKLLDEENVIGYDAEGNPISEKEYAKDIHEALHQLSEGNLETYSSEEVRKKILGQ
;
A
#
# COMPACT_ATOMS: atom_id res chain seq x y z
N MET A 1 -27.20 -9.28 -5.96
CA MET A 1 -27.46 -8.07 -5.13
C MET A 1 -26.77 -6.89 -5.79
N LYS A 2 -27.40 -5.71 -5.84
CA LYS A 2 -26.71 -4.49 -6.28
C LYS A 2 -25.62 -4.12 -5.26
N THR A 3 -24.44 -3.74 -5.73
CA THR A 3 -23.26 -3.44 -4.90
C THR A 3 -23.56 -2.44 -3.77
N GLU A 4 -24.45 -1.49 -4.00
CA GLU A 4 -24.89 -0.49 -3.00
C GLU A 4 -25.65 -1.12 -1.83
N THR A 5 -26.57 -2.04 -2.09
CA THR A 5 -27.33 -2.75 -1.04
C THR A 5 -26.39 -3.59 -0.16
N LEU A 6 -25.38 -4.20 -0.78
CA LEU A 6 -24.37 -4.96 -0.04
C LEU A 6 -23.51 -4.06 0.86
N LYS A 7 -23.05 -2.91 0.33
CA LYS A 7 -22.30 -1.91 1.12
C LYS A 7 -23.08 -1.43 2.33
N ILE A 8 -24.34 -1.04 2.15
CA ILE A 8 -25.21 -0.57 3.25
C ILE A 8 -25.37 -1.67 4.31
N ASN A 9 -25.63 -2.91 3.90
CA ASN A 9 -25.80 -4.02 4.82
C ASN A 9 -24.52 -4.29 5.64
N ILE A 10 -23.34 -4.29 4.99
CA ILE A 10 -22.05 -4.47 5.67
C ILE A 10 -21.83 -3.35 6.68
N THR A 11 -22.00 -2.08 6.29
CA THR A 11 -21.83 -0.93 7.19
C THR A 11 -22.74 -1.02 8.41
N GLN A 12 -24.03 -1.30 8.22
CA GLN A 12 -24.97 -1.46 9.33
C GLN A 12 -24.57 -2.59 10.28
N ARG A 13 -24.08 -3.72 9.76
CA ARG A 13 -23.59 -4.82 10.59
C ARG A 13 -22.37 -4.40 11.39
N ILE A 14 -21.40 -3.72 10.77
CA ILE A 14 -20.19 -3.24 11.44
C ILE A 14 -20.53 -2.27 12.58
N LEU A 15 -21.42 -1.30 12.32
CA LEU A 15 -21.83 -0.29 13.32
C LEU A 15 -22.52 -0.88 14.55
N ASN A 16 -23.10 -2.07 14.44
CA ASN A 16 -23.77 -2.76 15.54
C ASN A 16 -22.85 -3.68 16.35
N ILE A 17 -21.57 -3.84 15.96
CA ILE A 17 -20.60 -4.68 16.68
C ILE A 17 -20.00 -3.89 17.85
N ASN A 18 -20.15 -4.44 19.06
CA ASN A 18 -19.55 -3.88 20.27
C ASN A 18 -18.28 -4.64 20.72
N ASP A 19 -17.97 -5.79 20.11
CA ASP A 19 -16.79 -6.57 20.44
C ASP A 19 -15.56 -6.02 19.72
N ASN A 20 -14.67 -5.38 20.49
CA ASN A 20 -13.42 -4.82 19.98
C ASN A 20 -12.52 -5.85 19.28
N LYS A 21 -12.51 -7.12 19.70
CA LYS A 21 -11.70 -8.15 19.03
C LYS A 21 -12.22 -8.43 17.62
N ILE A 22 -13.53 -8.36 17.42
CA ILE A 22 -14.14 -8.52 16.10
C ILE A 22 -13.84 -7.29 15.24
N LEU A 23 -14.00 -6.08 15.80
CA LEU A 23 -13.67 -4.83 15.10
C LEU A 23 -12.20 -4.79 14.66
N SER A 24 -11.26 -5.21 15.51
CA SER A 24 -9.84 -5.28 15.16
C SER A 24 -9.55 -6.26 14.01
N LYS A 25 -10.26 -7.38 13.95
CA LYS A 25 -10.12 -8.34 12.83
C LYS A 25 -10.65 -7.76 11.52
N ILE A 26 -11.75 -7.01 11.57
CA ILE A 26 -12.32 -6.33 10.40
C ILE A 26 -11.38 -5.24 9.92
N ALA A 27 -10.86 -4.40 10.83
CA ALA A 27 -9.89 -3.36 10.48
C ALA A 27 -8.68 -3.96 9.77
N LYS A 28 -8.07 -5.00 10.36
CA LYS A 28 -6.93 -5.69 9.74
C LYS A 28 -7.23 -6.22 8.34
N LEU A 29 -8.41 -6.80 8.12
CA LEU A 29 -8.83 -7.28 6.79
C LEU A 29 -8.95 -6.12 5.78
N LEU A 30 -9.49 -4.98 6.21
CA LEU A 30 -9.60 -3.80 5.36
C LEU A 30 -8.23 -3.20 5.04
N ASP A 31 -7.31 -3.21 6.00
CA ASP A 31 -5.94 -2.72 5.82
C ASP A 31 -5.12 -3.64 4.89
N GLU A 32 -5.32 -4.96 4.96
CA GLU A 32 -4.67 -5.93 4.08
C GLU A 32 -5.06 -5.74 2.60
N GLU A 33 -6.30 -5.35 2.35
CA GLU A 33 -6.85 -5.11 1.00
C GLU A 33 -6.73 -3.63 0.57
N ASN A 34 -6.13 -2.78 1.42
CA ASN A 34 -6.02 -1.35 1.14
C ASN A 34 -4.89 -1.09 0.15
N VAL A 35 -5.25 -0.61 -1.04
CA VAL A 35 -4.29 -0.18 -2.07
C VAL A 35 -3.78 1.21 -1.70
N ILE A 36 -2.47 1.33 -1.46
CA ILE A 36 -1.85 2.61 -1.11
C ILE A 36 -1.08 3.26 -2.27
N GLY A 37 -0.90 2.53 -3.37
CA GLY A 37 -0.20 3.00 -4.55
C GLY A 37 -0.24 1.99 -5.70
N TYR A 38 0.52 2.29 -6.75
CA TYR A 38 0.68 1.44 -7.92
C TYR A 38 2.16 1.30 -8.27
N ASP A 39 2.56 0.13 -8.74
CA ASP A 39 3.92 -0.11 -9.22
C ASP A 39 4.15 0.50 -10.62
N ALA A 40 5.34 0.31 -11.16
CA ALA A 40 5.71 0.82 -12.49
C ALA A 40 4.91 0.17 -13.64
N GLU A 41 4.28 -0.99 -13.39
CA GLU A 41 3.43 -1.71 -14.34
C GLU A 41 1.94 -1.37 -14.16
N GLY A 42 1.60 -0.60 -13.12
CA GLY A 42 0.23 -0.21 -12.78
C GLY A 42 -0.50 -1.23 -11.91
N ASN A 43 0.20 -2.21 -11.31
CA ASN A 43 -0.40 -3.13 -10.36
C ASN A 43 -0.59 -2.45 -8.99
N PRO A 44 -1.70 -2.71 -8.29
CA PRO A 44 -1.93 -2.14 -6.96
C PRO A 44 -0.93 -2.69 -5.93
N ILE A 45 -0.48 -1.82 -5.03
CA ILE A 45 0.44 -2.18 -3.94
C ILE A 45 -0.26 -1.98 -2.59
N SER A 46 -0.17 -2.99 -1.72
CA SER A 46 -0.59 -2.89 -0.31
C SER A 46 0.42 -2.15 0.56
N GLU A 47 -0.01 -1.68 1.73
CA GLU A 47 0.90 -1.04 2.70
C GLU A 47 2.07 -1.96 3.10
N LYS A 48 1.78 -3.25 3.27
CA LYS A 48 2.78 -4.26 3.64
C LYS A 48 3.84 -4.45 2.56
N GLU A 49 3.43 -4.50 1.29
CA GLU A 49 4.35 -4.63 0.15
C GLU A 49 5.22 -3.39 0.03
N TYR A 50 4.63 -2.20 0.09
CA TYR A 50 5.39 -0.95 0.07
C TYR A 50 6.41 -0.85 1.21
N ALA A 51 6.01 -1.16 2.45
CA ALA A 51 6.92 -1.14 3.59
C ALA A 51 8.07 -2.15 3.43
N LYS A 52 7.78 -3.33 2.87
CA LYS A 52 8.78 -4.34 2.55
C LYS A 52 9.75 -3.83 1.48
N ASP A 53 9.26 -3.26 0.39
CA ASP A 53 10.07 -2.73 -0.70
C ASP A 53 11.03 -1.62 -0.22
N ILE A 54 10.54 -0.72 0.62
CA ILE A 54 11.37 0.32 1.24
C ILE A 54 12.46 -0.29 2.13
N HIS A 55 12.13 -1.29 2.94
CA HIS A 55 13.12 -1.96 3.78
C HIS A 55 14.18 -2.71 2.97
N GLU A 56 13.78 -3.39 1.90
CA GLU A 56 14.70 -4.06 0.98
C GLU A 56 15.62 -3.05 0.26
N ALA A 57 15.07 -1.93 -0.21
CA ALA A 57 15.85 -0.86 -0.82
C ALA A 57 16.87 -0.26 0.17
N LEU A 58 16.46 0.02 1.41
CA LEU A 58 17.36 0.53 2.46
C LEU A 58 18.46 -0.48 2.82
N HIS A 59 18.14 -1.77 2.84
CA HIS A 59 19.12 -2.82 3.06
C HIS A 59 20.15 -2.86 1.93
N GLN A 60 19.71 -2.92 0.68
CA GLN A 60 20.60 -2.90 -0.48
C GLN A 60 21.45 -1.62 -0.55
N LEU A 61 20.88 -0.47 -0.16
CA LEU A 61 21.61 0.79 -0.04
C LEU A 61 22.74 0.68 0.99
N SER A 62 22.47 0.08 2.15
CA SER A 62 23.47 -0.10 3.21
C SER A 62 24.61 -1.04 2.80
N GLU A 63 24.34 -2.02 1.93
CA GLU A 63 25.34 -2.93 1.38
C GLU A 63 26.10 -2.34 0.18
N GLY A 64 25.70 -1.16 -0.32
CA GLY A 64 26.25 -0.57 -1.54
C GLY A 64 25.81 -1.27 -2.83
N ASN A 65 24.77 -2.09 -2.76
CA ASN A 65 24.24 -2.87 -3.88
C ASN A 65 23.13 -2.12 -4.66
N LEU A 66 22.63 -1.01 -4.12
CA LEU A 66 21.59 -0.20 -4.76
C LEU A 66 22.21 0.97 -5.52
N GLU A 67 21.98 1.02 -6.84
CA GLU A 67 22.31 2.20 -7.63
C GLU A 67 21.33 3.33 -7.30
N THR A 68 21.86 4.46 -6.86
CA THR A 68 21.09 5.67 -6.55
C THR A 68 21.52 6.83 -7.40
N TYR A 69 20.61 7.77 -7.61
CA TYR A 69 20.88 8.99 -8.38
C TYR A 69 20.52 10.21 -7.56
N SER A 70 21.37 11.22 -7.60
CA SER A 70 21.05 12.57 -7.16
C SER A 70 19.93 13.17 -8.01
N SER A 71 19.25 14.19 -7.48
CA SER A 71 18.20 14.89 -8.22
C SER A 71 18.70 15.48 -9.55
N GLU A 72 19.97 15.90 -9.63
CA GLU A 72 20.57 16.38 -10.87
C GLU A 72 20.75 15.27 -11.90
N GLU A 73 21.23 14.09 -11.48
CA GLU A 73 21.41 12.93 -12.37
C GLU A 73 20.08 12.43 -12.91
N VAL A 74 19.05 12.36 -12.06
CA VAL A 74 17.68 12.03 -12.50
C VAL A 74 17.17 13.05 -13.51
N ARG A 75 17.34 14.34 -13.23
CA ARG A 75 16.93 15.42 -14.14
C ARG A 75 17.60 15.29 -15.51
N LYS A 76 18.90 15.03 -15.54
CA LYS A 76 19.66 14.80 -16.78
C LYS A 76 19.12 13.61 -17.56
N LYS A 77 18.83 12.48 -16.90
CA LYS A 77 18.28 11.28 -17.54
C LYS A 77 16.89 11.51 -18.16
N ILE A 78 16.02 12.26 -17.47
CA ILE A 78 14.66 12.53 -17.94
C ILE A 78 14.65 13.57 -19.07
N LEU A 79 15.46 14.62 -18.96
CA LEU A 79 15.46 15.73 -19.91
C LEU A 79 16.48 15.56 -21.05
N GLY A 80 17.37 14.57 -20.98
CA GLY A 80 18.40 14.29 -21.98
C GLY A 80 19.52 15.33 -22.06
N GLN A 81 19.88 15.96 -20.94
CA GLN A 81 20.91 17.02 -20.85
C GLN A 81 22.21 16.54 -20.20
#